data_AF-A0A3M2JR73-F1
#
_entry.id   AF-A0A3M2JR73-F1
#
_cell.length_a   1.000
_cell.length_b   1.000
_cell.length_c   1.000
_cell.angle_alpha   90.00
_cell.angle_beta   90.00
_cell.angle_gamma   90.00
#
_symmetry.space_group_name_H-M   'P 1'
#
loop_
_entity.id
_entity.type
_entity.pdbx_description
1 polymer ?
#
loop_
_entity_poly.entity_id
_entity_poly.type
_entity_poly.pdbx_seq_one_letter_code
_entity_poly.pdbx_strand_id
1 'polypeptide(L)' 'MAGAGGAVLDRPVSPVFTARTDAEEWLGMQWRALRDQGVRTVVLRHEGALVPPVHDLTVVPEQMTVRPRD' A
#
# COMPACT_ATOMS: atom_id res chain seq x y z
N MET A 1 -24.49 5.83 5.61
CA MET A 1 -23.75 4.86 6.44
C MET A 1 -22.77 4.15 5.52
N ALA A 2 -21.46 4.10 5.71
CA ALA A 2 -20.59 4.51 6.81
C ALA A 2 -19.36 5.23 6.23
N GLY A 3 -18.93 6.32 6.89
CA GLY A 3 -17.72 7.04 6.53
C GLY A 3 -16.49 6.23 6.94
N ALA A 4 -15.83 5.61 5.97
CA ALA A 4 -14.40 5.32 6.07
C ALA A 4 -13.68 6.65 5.87
N GLY A 5 -13.70 7.52 6.90
CA GLY A 5 -13.07 8.84 6.87
C GLY A 5 -11.56 8.75 6.95
N GLY A 6 -10.93 8.05 6.02
CA GLY A 6 -9.50 8.16 5.76
C GLY A 6 -9.27 9.41 4.92
N ALA A 7 -8.54 10.38 5.46
CA ALA A 7 -8.07 11.49 4.64
C ALA A 7 -7.17 10.92 3.54
N VAL A 8 -7.59 11.05 2.27
CA VAL A 8 -6.75 10.71 1.13
C VAL A 8 -5.56 11.66 1.17
N LEU A 9 -4.36 11.09 1.28
CA LEU A 9 -3.14 11.89 1.28
C LEU A 9 -3.00 12.58 -0.08
N ASP A 10 -2.67 13.87 -0.05
CA ASP A 10 -2.39 14.68 -1.25
C ASP A 10 -1.11 14.18 -1.99
N ARG A 11 -0.26 13.40 -1.28
CA ARG A 11 0.95 12.73 -1.78
C ARG A 11 1.31 11.55 -0.84
N PRO A 12 1.89 10.43 -1.31
CA PRO A 12 2.21 10.05 -2.68
C PRO A 12 1.15 9.13 -3.32
N VAL A 13 0.74 9.51 -4.51
CA VAL A 13 0.16 8.60 -5.52
C VAL A 13 1.26 7.64 -5.93
N SER A 14 1.11 6.37 -5.56
CA SER A 14 1.98 5.29 -6.01
C SER A 14 2.09 5.33 -7.55
N PRO A 15 3.23 4.89 -8.12
CA PRO A 15 3.33 4.69 -9.56
C PRO A 15 2.18 3.83 -10.10
N VAL A 16 1.85 3.99 -11.38
CA VAL A 16 0.97 3.05 -12.05
C VAL A 16 1.77 1.79 -12.32
N PHE A 17 1.34 0.67 -11.75
CA PHE A 17 1.95 -0.63 -11.96
C PHE A 17 1.13 -1.44 -12.94
N THR A 18 1.81 -2.16 -13.82
CA THR A 18 1.19 -3.11 -14.75
C THR A 18 0.93 -4.47 -14.10
N ALA A 19 1.66 -4.79 -13.03
CA ALA A 19 1.44 -6.00 -12.24
C ALA A 19 1.23 -5.67 -10.76
N ARG A 20 0.35 -6.45 -10.12
CA ARG A 20 0.11 -6.37 -8.67
C ARG A 20 1.40 -6.61 -7.87
N THR A 21 2.23 -7.56 -8.29
CA THR A 21 3.49 -7.88 -7.64
C THR A 21 4.44 -6.69 -7.60
N ASP A 22 4.56 -5.93 -8.69
CA ASP A 22 5.41 -4.73 -8.73
C ASP A 22 4.93 -3.67 -7.73
N ALA A 23 3.59 -3.53 -7.58
CA ALA A 23 2.99 -2.62 -6.61
C ALA A 23 3.27 -3.04 -5.17
N GLU A 24 3.19 -4.34 -4.90
CA GLU A 24 3.50 -4.94 -3.59
C GLU A 24 4.99 -4.84 -3.26
N GLU A 25 5.89 -5.04 -4.23
CA GLU A 25 7.34 -4.83 -4.06
C GLU A 25 7.67 -3.38 -3.75
N TRP A 26 7.07 -2.44 -4.51
CA TRP A 26 7.22 -1.01 -4.22
C TRP A 26 6.70 -0.65 -2.84
N LEU A 27 5.55 -1.19 -2.44
CA LEU A 27 5.01 -0.98 -1.09
C LEU A 27 5.98 -1.53 -0.03
N GLY A 28 6.57 -2.71 -0.28
CA GLY A 28 7.65 -3.32 0.50
C GLY A 28 8.87 -2.43 0.71
N MET A 29 9.21 -1.60 -0.28
CA MET A 29 10.30 -0.64 -0.19
C MET A 29 9.90 0.66 0.51
N GLN A 30 8.69 1.16 0.24
CA GLN A 30 8.28 2.51 0.65
C GLN A 30 7.48 2.58 1.95
N TRP A 31 7.02 1.46 2.51
CA TRP A 31 6.13 1.48 3.67
C TRP A 31 6.68 2.19 4.90
N ARG A 32 7.99 2.15 5.15
CA ARG A 32 8.59 2.87 6.29
C ARG A 32 8.44 4.37 6.09
N ALA A 33 8.73 4.87 4.89
CA ALA A 33 8.55 6.27 4.54
C ALA A 33 7.07 6.68 4.59
N LEU A 34 6.17 5.82 4.12
CA LEU A 34 4.71 6.04 4.21
C LEU A 34 4.26 6.08 5.68
N ARG A 35 4.73 5.16 6.51
CA ARG A 35 4.43 5.12 7.94
C ARG A 35 4.93 6.37 8.66
N ASP A 36 6.15 6.83 8.35
CA ASP A 36 6.72 8.08 8.87
C ASP A 36 5.86 9.31 8.50
N GLN A 37 5.19 9.27 7.35
CA GLN A 37 4.23 10.28 6.91
C GLN A 37 2.85 10.14 7.58
N GLY A 38 2.67 9.17 8.47
CA GLY A 38 1.41 8.91 9.18
C GLY A 38 0.45 7.99 8.42
N VAL A 39 0.87 7.38 7.31
CA VAL A 39 0.06 6.40 6.58
C VAL A 39 -0.05 5.14 7.43
N ARG A 40 -1.28 4.75 7.75
CA ARG A 40 -1.58 3.54 8.54
C ARG A 40 -2.05 2.39 7.68
N THR A 41 -2.67 2.70 6.56
CA THR A 41 -3.39 1.72 5.75
C THR A 41 -3.20 2.03 4.27
N VAL A 42 -2.92 1.01 3.47
CA VAL A 42 -2.79 1.10 2.02
C VAL A 42 -3.68 0.05 1.37
N VAL A 43 -4.30 0.42 0.25
CA VAL A 43 -5.13 -0.46 -0.55
C VAL A 43 -4.73 -0.32 -2.00
N LEU A 44 -4.62 -1.43 -2.71
CA LEU A 44 -4.32 -1.41 -4.14
C LEU A 44 -5.58 -1.01 -4.92
N ARG A 45 -5.39 -0.29 -6.03
CA ARG A 45 -6.47 0.07 -6.94
C ARG A 45 -6.13 -0.39 -8.35
N HIS A 46 -7.08 -1.03 -9.01
CA HIS A 46 -7.01 -1.40 -10.42
C HIS A 46 -8.19 -0.75 -11.14
N GLU A 47 -7.91 0.12 -12.12
CA GLU A 47 -8.94 0.85 -12.87
C GLU A 47 -9.96 1.59 -11.97
N GLY A 48 -9.48 2.14 -10.85
CA GLY A 48 -10.31 2.87 -9.88
C GLY A 48 -11.04 1.98 -8.86
N ALA A 49 -11.15 0.68 -9.10
CA ALA A 49 -11.71 -0.29 -8.17
C ALA A 49 -10.68 -0.68 -7.10
N LEU A 50 -11.15 -0.83 -5.85
CA LEU A 50 -10.32 -1.31 -4.73
C LEU A 50 -10.06 -2.80 -4.90
N VAL A 51 -8.79 -3.19 -4.82
CA VAL A 51 -8.36 -4.59 -4.89
C VAL A 51 -7.92 -5.03 -3.49
N PRO A 52 -8.66 -5.96 -2.84
CA PRO A 52 -8.24 -6.52 -1.57
C PRO A 52 -6.98 -7.42 -1.71
N PRO A 53 -6.22 -7.64 -0.62
CA PRO A 53 -6.47 -7.20 0.74
C PRO A 53 -6.02 -5.75 1.01
N VAL A 54 -6.55 -5.18 2.09
CA VAL A 54 -6.05 -3.92 2.62
C VAL A 54 -4.81 -4.22 3.46
N HIS A 55 -3.73 -3.47 3.23
CA HIS A 55 -2.45 -3.62 3.91
C HIS A 55 -2.35 -2.63 5.06
N ASP A 56 -2.18 -3.15 6.28
CA ASP A 56 -1.86 -2.34 7.45
C ASP A 56 -0.34 -2.09 7.52
N LEU A 57 0.06 -0.82 7.66
CA LEU A 57 1.46 -0.40 7.76
C LEU A 57 1.92 -0.16 9.20
N THR A 58 1.02 -0.29 10.19
CA THR A 58 1.36 -0.17 11.61
C THR A 58 2.06 -1.43 12.12
N VAL A 59 1.68 -2.58 11.56
CA VAL A 59 2.44 -3.83 11.62
C VAL A 59 3.39 -3.93 10.43
N VAL A 60 4.42 -4.78 10.49
CA VAL A 60 5.15 -5.17 9.27
C VAL A 60 4.17 -6.03 8.47
N PRO A 61 3.66 -5.58 7.32
CA PRO A 61 2.76 -6.41 6.54
C PRO A 61 3.51 -7.66 6.09
N GLU A 62 2.97 -8.82 6.43
CA GLU A 62 3.60 -10.13 6.23
C GLU A 62 3.92 -10.40 4.75
N GLN A 63 3.16 -9.77 3.84
CA GLN A 63 3.36 -9.79 2.39
C GLN A 63 4.62 -9.04 1.92
N MET A 64 5.23 -8.22 2.78
CA MET A 64 6.38 -7.35 2.46
C MET A 64 7.69 -7.80 3.12
N THR A 65 7.69 -8.97 3.78
CA THR A 65 8.91 -9.74 3.92
C THR A 65 9.32 -10.11 2.50
N VAL A 66 10.26 -9.34 1.94
CA VAL A 66 10.94 -9.67 0.69
C VAL A 66 11.33 -11.14 0.81
N ARG A 67 10.67 -12.00 0.02
CA ARG A 67 11.23 -13.32 -0.20
C ARG A 67 12.54 -13.04 -0.93
N PRO A 68 13.70 -13.48 -0.40
CA PRO A 68 14.94 -13.35 -1.13
C PRO A 68 14.71 -14.00 -2.50
N ARG A 69 14.90 -13.21 -3.55
CA ARG A 69 14.93 -13.70 -4.92
C ARG A 69 16.18 -14.57 -5.01
N ASP A 70 15.97 -15.89 -5.03
CA ASP A 70 17.02 -16.87 -5.36
C ASP A 70 17.49 -16.67 -6.80
#